data_AF-A0A536AMU6-F1
#
_entry.id   AF-A0A536AMU6-F1
#
_cell.length_a   1.000
_cell.length_b   1.000
_cell.length_c   1.000
_cell.angle_alpha   90.00
_cell.angle_beta   90.00
_cell.angle_gamma   90.00
#
_symmetry.space_group_name_H-M   'P 1'
#
loop_
_entity.id
_entity.type
_entity.pdbx_description
1 polymer ?
#
loop_
_entity_poly.entity_id
_entity_poly.type
_entity_poly.pdbx_seq_one_letter_code
_entity_poly.pdbx_strand_id
1 'polypeptide(L)'
;SDIGNLEASAIVTPIARALARRFWPGPLTIVLVAPRRGTMAFRVPDHPLARRLIAASGGGLPVTSANRSGEPDARTAQEVIAQLEGRIALVLDGGTTPGGVSSTVVDCTGDQVKILRQGAITEAEIDEVLATVA
;
A
#
# COMPACT_ATOMS: atom_id res chain seq x y z
N SER A 1 9.75 -0.40 2.19
CA SER A 1 10.45 -0.30 0.89
C SER A 1 10.47 -1.62 0.14
N ASP A 2 10.32 -2.72 0.87
CA ASP A 2 10.34 -4.12 0.45
C ASP A 2 9.62 -4.94 1.55
N ILE A 3 9.51 -6.25 1.34
CA ILE A 3 8.84 -7.19 2.25
C ILE A 3 9.65 -7.48 3.53
N GLY A 4 10.97 -7.24 3.54
CA GLY A 4 11.89 -7.74 4.56
C GLY A 4 11.59 -7.24 5.98
N ASN A 5 10.98 -6.07 6.11
CA ASN A 5 10.65 -5.46 7.41
C ASN A 5 9.21 -5.71 7.87
N LEU A 6 8.41 -6.47 7.11
CA LEU A 6 6.99 -6.66 7.42
C LEU A 6 6.78 -7.41 8.74
N GLU A 7 7.58 -8.44 8.98
CA GLU A 7 7.50 -9.30 10.18
C GLU A 7 7.87 -8.57 11.46
N ALA A 8 8.70 -7.53 11.37
CA ALA A 8 9.00 -6.66 12.52
C ALA A 8 7.82 -5.75 12.89
N SER A 9 6.84 -5.58 12.00
CA SER A 9 5.76 -4.59 12.12
C SER A 9 4.37 -5.21 12.31
N ALA A 10 4.19 -6.47 11.93
CA ALA A 10 2.89 -7.16 11.95
C ALA A 10 3.04 -8.68 12.09
N ILE A 11 1.95 -9.33 12.50
CA ILE A 11 1.79 -10.78 12.41
C ILE A 11 1.55 -11.13 10.94
N VAL A 12 2.48 -11.86 10.34
CA VAL A 12 2.43 -12.24 8.92
C VAL A 12 2.11 -13.72 8.80
N THR A 13 0.89 -14.04 8.37
CA THR A 13 0.47 -15.41 8.08
C THR A 13 1.15 -15.94 6.81
N PRO A 14 1.24 -17.28 6.62
CA PRO A 14 1.77 -17.86 5.38
C PRO A 14 1.09 -17.31 4.13
N ILE A 15 -0.23 -17.10 4.19
CA ILE A 15 -1.00 -16.58 3.06
C ILE A 15 -0.71 -15.10 2.79
N ALA A 16 -0.62 -14.26 3.83
CA ALA A 16 -0.21 -12.87 3.66
C ALA A 16 1.19 -12.76 3.04
N ARG A 17 2.12 -13.64 3.45
CA ARG A 17 3.47 -13.70 2.87
C ARG A 17 3.44 -14.13 1.41
N ALA A 18 2.59 -15.07 1.02
CA ALA A 18 2.44 -15.52 -0.37
C ALA A 18 1.89 -14.41 -1.27
N LEU A 19 0.82 -13.74 -0.82
CA LEU A 19 0.24 -12.58 -1.50
C LEU A 19 1.26 -11.45 -1.67
N ALA A 20 1.98 -11.10 -0.60
CA ALA A 20 3.03 -10.09 -0.65
C ALA A 20 4.13 -10.48 -1.66
N ARG A 21 4.64 -11.71 -1.65
CA ARG A 21 5.66 -12.14 -2.62
C ARG A 21 5.19 -12.08 -4.08
N ARG A 22 3.90 -12.34 -4.33
CA ARG A 22 3.34 -12.38 -5.68
C ARG A 22 3.06 -10.98 -6.26
N PHE A 23 2.60 -10.06 -5.41
CA PHE A 23 2.04 -8.78 -5.85
C PHE A 23 2.82 -7.55 -5.36
N TRP A 24 3.87 -7.71 -4.56
CA TRP A 24 4.77 -6.63 -4.17
C TRP A 24 6.15 -6.72 -4.84
N PRO A 25 6.71 -5.59 -5.31
CA PRO A 25 6.12 -4.25 -5.39
C PRO A 25 4.92 -4.20 -6.33
N GLY A 26 3.86 -3.46 -5.98
CA GLY A 26 2.68 -3.42 -6.83
C GLY A 26 1.42 -2.81 -6.20
N PRO A 27 0.25 -3.08 -6.81
CA PRO A 27 -1.02 -2.48 -6.41
C PRO A 27 -1.82 -3.34 -5.42
N LEU A 28 -1.15 -4.12 -4.56
CA LEU A 28 -1.80 -4.80 -3.44
C LEU A 28 -1.58 -4.05 -2.12
N THR A 29 -2.63 -3.92 -1.33
CA THR A 29 -2.57 -3.50 0.07
C THR A 29 -3.06 -4.64 0.95
N ILE A 30 -2.29 -5.03 1.97
CA ILE A 30 -2.63 -6.12 2.88
C ILE A 30 -2.85 -5.57 4.28
N VAL A 31 -4.02 -5.83 4.87
CA VAL A 31 -4.34 -5.49 6.27
C VAL A 31 -3.90 -6.63 7.17
N LEU A 32 -3.10 -6.31 8.19
CA LEU A 32 -2.52 -7.25 9.14
C LEU A 32 -2.67 -6.76 10.58
N VAL A 33 -2.58 -7.68 11.53
CA VAL A 33 -2.53 -7.37 12.95
C VAL A 33 -1.13 -6.87 13.30
N ALA A 34 -1.05 -5.65 13.81
CA ALA A 34 0.13 -5.05 14.39
C ALA A 34 -0.02 -5.06 15.93
N PRO A 35 0.73 -5.91 16.67
CA PRO A 35 0.47 -6.21 18.10
C PRO A 35 0.34 -5.02 19.06
N ARG A 36 0.86 -3.84 18.68
CA ARG A 36 0.80 -2.61 19.50
C ARG A 36 -0.04 -1.49 18.89
N ARG A 37 -0.56 -1.69 17.67
CA ARG A 37 -1.25 -0.66 16.88
C ARG A 37 -2.62 -1.10 16.37
N GLY A 38 -3.07 -2.31 16.69
CA GLY A 38 -4.33 -2.85 16.22
C GLY A 38 -4.16 -3.43 14.81
N THR A 39 -5.00 -3.02 13.86
CA THR A 39 -4.89 -3.42 12.46
C THR A 39 -4.26 -2.30 11.63
N MET A 40 -3.35 -2.65 10.74
CA MET A 40 -2.70 -1.68 9.83
C MET A 40 -2.67 -2.22 8.41
N ALA A 41 -2.77 -1.31 7.45
CA ALA A 41 -2.67 -1.61 6.02
C ALA A 41 -1.23 -1.39 5.53
N PHE A 42 -0.66 -2.39 4.87
CA PHE A 42 0.71 -2.38 4.37
C PHE A 42 0.73 -2.48 2.85
N ARG A 43 1.71 -1.82 2.21
CA ARG A 43 1.95 -1.89 0.77
C ARG A 43 3.41 -1.61 0.46
N VAL A 44 3.97 -2.30 -0.52
CA VAL A 44 5.20 -1.89 -1.19
C VAL A 44 4.82 -1.34 -2.57
N PRO A 45 4.88 -0.02 -2.79
CA PRO A 45 4.47 0.58 -4.06
C PRO A 45 5.46 0.23 -5.18
N ASP A 46 4.97 -0.06 -6.37
CA ASP A 46 5.79 -0.18 -7.58
C ASP A 46 6.11 1.20 -8.17
N HIS A 47 6.85 2.00 -7.41
CA HIS A 47 7.36 3.29 -7.85
C HIS A 47 8.77 3.49 -7.30
N PRO A 48 9.82 3.56 -8.15
CA PRO A 48 11.22 3.62 -7.69
C PRO A 48 11.49 4.78 -6.73
N LEU A 49 10.98 5.99 -7.03
CA LEU A 49 11.13 7.16 -6.16
C LEU A 49 10.48 6.96 -4.77
N ALA A 50 9.24 6.47 -4.72
CA ALA A 50 8.55 6.20 -3.46
C ALA A 50 9.29 5.14 -2.63
N ARG A 51 9.78 4.06 -3.25
CA ARG A 51 10.56 3.03 -2.54
C ARG A 51 11.86 3.57 -1.97
N ARG A 52 12.57 4.44 -2.71
CA ARG A 52 13.79 5.11 -2.24
C ARG A 52 13.49 6.04 -1.06
N LEU A 53 12.42 6.82 -1.12
CA LEU A 53 11.98 7.70 -0.03
C LEU A 53 11.64 6.89 1.24
N ILE A 54 10.87 5.81 1.08
CA ILE A 54 10.50 4.92 2.19
C ILE A 54 11.76 4.29 2.81
N ALA A 55 12.71 3.83 1.99
CA ALA A 55 13.97 3.27 2.47
C ALA A 55 14.79 4.30 3.26
N ALA A 56 14.93 5.52 2.72
CA ALA A 56 15.62 6.63 3.39
C ALA A 56 14.93 7.05 4.71
N SER A 57 13.63 6.77 4.85
CA SER A 57 12.84 7.04 6.07
C SER A 57 12.90 5.91 7.11
N GLY A 58 13.79 4.92 6.96
CA GLY A 58 13.89 3.79 7.88
C GLY A 58 13.07 2.56 7.47
N GLY A 59 12.61 2.49 6.22
CA GLY A 59 12.01 1.29 5.61
C GLY A 59 10.47 1.23 5.68
N GLY A 60 9.83 2.05 6.51
CA GLY A 60 8.37 2.19 6.59
C GLY A 60 7.97 3.66 6.68
N LEU A 61 6.86 4.02 6.03
CA LEU A 61 6.34 5.38 6.05
C LEU A 61 4.80 5.32 6.12
N PRO A 62 4.18 5.78 7.23
CA PRO A 62 2.73 5.91 7.29
C PRO A 62 2.30 7.04 6.37
N VAL A 63 1.41 6.75 5.42
CA VAL A 63 0.97 7.71 4.41
C VAL A 63 -0.54 7.60 4.16
N THR A 64 -1.11 8.70 3.72
CA THR A 64 -2.44 8.78 3.10
C THR A 64 -2.30 9.36 1.69
N SER A 65 -3.41 9.46 0.96
CA SER A 65 -3.43 10.22 -0.29
C SER A 65 -3.07 11.70 -0.04
N ALA A 66 -2.39 12.32 -1.02
CA ALA A 66 -1.84 13.68 -0.91
C ALA A 66 -2.84 14.74 -1.40
N ASN A 67 -4.04 14.71 -0.83
CA ASN A 67 -5.18 15.57 -1.15
C ASN A 67 -5.86 16.01 0.15
N ARG A 68 -6.70 17.04 0.07
CA ARG A 68 -7.60 17.38 1.17
C ARG A 68 -8.70 16.32 1.26
N SER A 69 -9.11 15.99 2.49
CA SER A 69 -10.20 15.04 2.70
C SER A 69 -11.47 15.45 1.95
N GLY A 70 -12.01 14.56 1.13
CA GLY A 70 -13.19 14.79 0.30
C GLY A 70 -12.89 15.35 -1.10
N GLU A 71 -11.67 15.80 -1.36
CA GLU A 71 -11.25 16.26 -2.70
C GLU A 71 -10.73 15.08 -3.56
N PRO A 72 -10.70 15.22 -4.89
CA PRO A 72 -10.08 14.25 -5.77
C PRO A 72 -8.60 14.00 -5.46
N ASP A 73 -8.14 12.77 -5.71
CA ASP A 73 -6.73 12.41 -5.58
C ASP A 73 -5.86 13.27 -6.50
N ALA A 74 -4.81 13.86 -5.92
CA ALA A 74 -3.81 14.60 -6.68
C ALA A 74 -2.87 13.64 -7.42
N ARG A 75 -2.61 13.93 -8.69
CA ARG A 75 -1.78 13.16 -9.61
C ARG A 75 -0.50 13.88 -10.02
N THR A 76 -0.44 15.20 -9.83
CA THR A 76 0.72 16.05 -10.10
C THR A 76 1.15 16.82 -8.86
N ALA A 77 2.40 17.28 -8.82
CA ALA A 77 2.88 18.15 -7.74
C ALA A 77 2.09 19.47 -7.68
N GLN A 78 1.66 20.00 -8.82
CA GLN A 78 0.86 21.23 -8.92
C GLN A 78 -0.51 21.04 -8.29
N GLU A 79 -1.17 19.90 -8.50
CA GLU A 79 -2.44 19.57 -7.84
C GLU A 79 -2.26 19.39 -6.32
N VAL A 80 -1.15 18.79 -5.87
CA VAL A 80 -0.82 18.69 -4.45
C VAL A 80 -0.66 20.09 -3.84
N ILE A 81 0.10 20.98 -4.50
CA ILE A 81 0.31 22.36 -4.04
C ILE A 81 -1.02 23.11 -4.00
N ALA A 82 -1.83 23.04 -5.07
CA ALA A 82 -3.13 23.70 -5.12
C ALA A 82 -4.07 23.30 -3.97
N GLN A 83 -3.95 22.08 -3.46
CA GLN A 83 -4.75 21.59 -2.35
C GLN A 83 -4.10 21.80 -0.97
N LEU A 84 -2.78 21.74 -0.85
CA LEU A 84 -2.07 21.62 0.43
C LEU A 84 -1.05 22.73 0.70
N GLU A 85 -0.99 23.78 -0.12
CA GLU A 85 -0.11 24.93 0.09
C GLU A 85 -0.25 25.50 1.52
N GLY A 86 0.90 25.78 2.15
CA GLY A 86 0.98 26.25 3.53
C GLY A 86 0.69 25.20 4.61
N ARG A 87 0.33 23.95 4.25
CA ARG A 87 0.04 22.84 5.19
C ARG A 87 1.10 21.75 5.22
N ILE A 88 1.99 21.75 4.24
CA ILE A 88 3.05 20.74 4.07
C ILE A 88 4.40 21.43 3.94
N ALA A 89 5.44 20.80 4.48
CA ALA A 89 6.79 21.37 4.48
C ALA A 89 7.53 21.17 3.14
N LEU A 90 7.14 20.17 2.35
CA LEU A 90 7.82 19.79 1.12
C LEU A 90 6.87 19.06 0.17
N VAL A 91 7.08 19.26 -1.13
CA VAL A 91 6.53 18.44 -2.21
C VAL A 91 7.69 17.87 -3.02
N LEU A 92 7.66 16.57 -3.30
CA LEU A 92 8.61 15.91 -4.18
C LEU A 92 7.95 15.72 -5.55
N ASP A 93 8.39 16.47 -6.55
CA ASP A 93 7.87 16.36 -7.91
C ASP A 93 8.51 15.17 -8.64
N GLY A 94 7.71 14.13 -8.87
CA GLY A 94 8.06 12.95 -9.64
C GLY A 94 7.37 12.88 -11.00
N GLY A 95 6.76 13.98 -11.45
CA GLY A 95 5.89 14.03 -12.63
C GLY A 95 4.48 13.50 -12.36
N THR A 96 3.73 13.28 -13.44
CA THR A 96 2.34 12.82 -13.38
C THR A 96 2.27 11.33 -13.06
N THR A 97 1.54 10.98 -12.01
CA THR A 97 1.25 9.56 -11.74
C THR A 97 0.37 8.98 -12.86
N PRO A 98 0.58 7.71 -13.27
CA PRO A 98 -0.18 7.09 -14.36
C PRO A 98 -1.68 7.00 -14.09
N GLY A 99 -2.10 7.19 -12.83
CA GLY A 99 -3.49 7.05 -12.39
C GLY A 99 -3.95 5.60 -12.54
N GLY A 100 -5.26 5.42 -12.68
CA GLY A 100 -5.87 4.11 -12.89
C GLY A 100 -6.56 3.59 -11.63
N VAL A 101 -6.88 2.29 -11.67
CA VAL A 101 -7.61 1.62 -10.59
C VAL A 101 -6.76 1.62 -9.33
N SER A 102 -7.37 2.00 -8.20
CA SER A 102 -6.73 1.98 -6.89
C SER A 102 -6.20 0.58 -6.51
N SER A 103 -5.33 0.51 -5.50
CA SER A 103 -4.85 -0.79 -5.03
C SER A 103 -5.98 -1.69 -4.54
N THR A 104 -5.90 -2.98 -4.84
CA THR A 104 -6.76 -4.00 -4.21
C THR A 104 -6.39 -4.07 -2.73
N VAL A 105 -7.38 -4.08 -1.85
CA VAL A 105 -7.18 -4.16 -0.39
C VAL A 105 -7.71 -5.49 0.09
N VAL A 106 -6.85 -6.29 0.71
CA VAL A 106 -7.22 -7.57 1.31
C VAL A 106 -6.99 -7.56 2.82
N ASP A 107 -7.93 -8.13 3.55
CA ASP A 107 -7.82 -8.40 4.98
C ASP A 107 -7.24 -9.79 5.19
N CYS A 108 -6.11 -9.87 5.89
CA CYS A 108 -5.45 -11.12 6.27
C CYS A 108 -5.31 -11.23 7.80
N THR A 109 -6.19 -10.57 8.56
CA THR A 109 -6.16 -10.58 10.03
C THR A 109 -6.77 -11.81 10.66
N GLY A 110 -7.65 -12.52 9.94
CA GLY A 110 -8.29 -13.76 10.39
C GLY A 110 -7.90 -14.98 9.56
N ASP A 111 -8.64 -16.08 9.74
CA ASP A 111 -8.36 -17.36 9.09
C ASP A 111 -8.64 -17.37 7.58
N GLN A 112 -9.55 -16.48 7.13
CA GLN A 112 -9.90 -16.33 5.72
C GLN A 112 -9.50 -14.95 5.21
N VAL A 113 -8.95 -14.91 4.00
CA VAL A 113 -8.66 -13.66 3.30
C VAL A 113 -9.96 -13.04 2.79
N LYS A 114 -10.16 -11.74 3.05
CA LYS A 114 -11.33 -11.00 2.54
C LYS A 114 -10.90 -9.84 1.67
N ILE A 115 -11.51 -9.67 0.50
CA ILE A 115 -11.30 -8.49 -0.33
C ILE A 115 -12.15 -7.34 0.25
N LEU A 116 -11.50 -6.33 0.84
CA LEU A 116 -12.16 -5.14 1.38
C LEU A 116 -12.44 -4.09 0.30
N ARG A 117 -11.59 -4.06 -0.73
CA ARG A 117 -11.76 -3.19 -1.89
C ARG A 117 -11.19 -3.87 -3.12
N GLN A 118 -12.04 -4.04 -4.13
CA GLN A 118 -11.60 -4.46 -5.45
C GLN A 118 -10.80 -3.33 -6.12
N GLY A 119 -9.61 -3.66 -6.60
CA GLY A 119 -8.69 -2.73 -7.24
C GLY A 119 -8.07 -3.33 -8.51
N ALA A 120 -6.81 -3.00 -8.78
CA ALA A 120 -6.10 -3.46 -9.98
C ALA A 120 -5.82 -4.98 -10.03
N ILE A 121 -5.92 -5.69 -8.90
CA ILE A 121 -5.77 -7.16 -8.82
C ILE A 121 -7.17 -7.77 -8.68
N THR A 122 -7.52 -8.69 -9.56
CA THR A 122 -8.81 -9.38 -9.59
C THR A 122 -8.96 -10.41 -8.47
N GLU A 123 -10.20 -10.74 -8.12
CA GLU A 123 -10.49 -11.83 -7.17
C GLU A 123 -9.90 -13.16 -7.63
N ALA A 124 -9.99 -13.48 -8.93
CA ALA A 124 -9.41 -14.69 -9.50
C ALA A 124 -7.88 -14.76 -9.29
N GLU A 125 -7.15 -13.66 -9.48
CA GLU A 125 -5.71 -13.61 -9.21
C GLU A 125 -5.38 -13.79 -7.73
N ILE A 126 -6.24 -13.33 -6.82
CA ILE A 126 -6.09 -13.58 -5.37
C ILE A 126 -6.30 -15.07 -5.09
N ASP A 127 -7.39 -15.66 -5.61
CA ASP A 127 -7.74 -17.07 -5.42
C ASP A 127 -6.66 -18.02 -5.92
N GLU A 128 -6.01 -17.70 -7.04
CA GLU A 128 -4.85 -18.44 -7.54
C GLU A 128 -3.74 -18.55 -6.48
N VAL A 129 -3.47 -17.47 -5.74
CA VAL A 129 -2.47 -17.49 -4.66
C VAL A 129 -2.98 -18.26 -3.45
N LEU A 130 -4.27 -18.11 -3.10
CA LEU A 130 -4.88 -18.85 -1.99
C LEU A 130 -4.74 -20.37 -2.18
N ALA A 131 -4.94 -20.85 -3.42
CA ALA A 131 -4.81 -22.26 -3.78
C ALA A 131 -3.39 -22.84 -3.62
N THR A 132 -2.35 -22.00 -3.55
CA THR A 132 -0.96 -22.46 -3.38
C THR A 132 -0.54 -22.70 -1.93
N VAL A 133 -1.34 -22.26 -0.96
CA VAL A 133 -1.04 -22.32 0.48
C VAL A 133 -2.06 -23.18 1.25
N ALA A 134 -3.08 -23.68 0.55
CA ALA A 134 -4.10 -24.59 1.06
C ALA A 134 -3.55 -26.02 1.27
#